data_AF-A0A4Y7NLB2-F1
#
_entry.id   AF-A0A4Y7NLB2-F1
#
_cell.length_a   1.000
_cell.length_b   1.000
_cell.length_c   1.000
_cell.angle_alpha   90.00
_cell.angle_beta   90.00
_cell.angle_gamma   90.00
#
_symmetry.space_group_name_H-M   'P 1'
#
loop_
_entity.id
_entity.type
_entity.pdbx_description
1 polymer ?
#
loop_
_entity_poly.entity_id
_entity_poly.type
_entity_poly.pdbx_seq_one_letter_code
_entity_poly.pdbx_strand_id
1 'polypeptide(L)'
;MASNLVRSIEAVLRQLEHVFLNPFGPRPPVEMIPVFAQTSGLSQKRETFDLRSIFDGFLWGVPTCRRTAEKRMMRKYGAANWHNKLILPRKDLKPCGSCGHYHEENRLCPNCYAKVKAETTAMQEKIVQDLGYNPIEQEVAVVYQGERNEEELKGKKIIEMDKPRPKWFSRNLLQKSGPVTELGNSEAVSIKPHELG
;
A
#
# COMPACT_ATOMS: atom_id res chain seq x y z
N MET A 1 42.12 10.20 58.66
CA MET A 1 41.29 8.98 58.82
C MET A 1 39.82 9.26 58.52
N ALA A 2 39.20 10.30 59.12
CA ALA A 2 37.78 10.63 58.88
C ALA A 2 37.46 11.11 57.46
N SER A 3 38.35 11.85 56.79
CA SER A 3 38.12 12.39 55.44
C SER A 3 37.93 11.32 54.36
N ASN A 4 38.63 10.18 54.48
CA ASN A 4 38.54 9.08 53.51
C ASN A 4 37.25 8.29 53.70
N LEU A 5 36.80 8.15 54.95
CA LEU A 5 35.51 7.52 55.27
C LEU A 5 34.35 8.35 54.74
N VAL A 6 34.38 9.68 54.95
CA VAL A 6 33.35 10.58 54.43
C VAL A 6 33.29 10.52 52.89
N ARG A 7 34.43 10.49 52.21
CA ARG A 7 34.48 10.34 50.74
C ARG A 7 33.95 8.99 50.25
N SER A 8 34.23 7.90 50.98
CA SER A 8 33.68 6.59 50.63
C SER A 8 32.17 6.52 50.83
N ILE A 9 31.65 7.15 51.88
CA ILE A 9 30.20 7.22 52.15
C ILE A 9 29.51 8.07 51.09
N GLU A 10 30.10 9.19 50.68
CA GLU A 10 29.59 10.04 49.61
C GLU A 10 29.52 9.29 48.25
N ALA A 11 30.54 8.48 47.95
CA ALA A 11 30.56 7.66 46.73
C ALA A 11 29.49 6.56 46.73
N VAL A 12 29.28 5.91 47.89
CA VAL A 12 28.27 4.85 48.05
C VAL A 12 26.86 5.44 47.98
N LEU A 13 26.61 6.61 48.57
CA LEU A 13 25.32 7.28 48.49
C LEU A 13 24.97 7.70 47.05
N ARG A 14 25.96 8.22 46.29
CA ARG A 14 25.76 8.53 44.86
C ARG A 14 25.44 7.29 44.01
N GLN A 15 26.08 6.16 44.31
CA GLN A 15 25.77 4.89 43.63
C GLN A 15 24.37 4.37 43.98
N LEU A 16 23.96 4.50 45.24
CA LEU A 16 22.60 4.13 45.68
C LEU A 16 21.53 5.00 45.01
N GLU A 17 21.74 6.31 44.92
CA GLU A 17 20.84 7.24 44.24
C GLU A 17 20.63 6.87 42.77
N HIS A 18 21.72 6.55 42.06
CA HIS A 18 21.67 6.15 40.64
C HIS A 18 21.01 4.79 40.38
N VAL A 19 21.04 3.86 41.34
CA VAL A 19 20.46 2.53 41.19
C VAL A 19 18.98 2.51 41.61
N PHE A 20 18.62 3.23 42.68
CA PHE A 20 17.29 3.12 43.28
C PHE A 20 16.31 4.25 42.88
N LEU A 21 16.77 5.47 42.59
CA LEU A 21 15.88 6.60 42.30
C LEU A 21 15.69 6.85 40.80
N ASN A 22 16.60 6.37 39.96
CA ASN A 22 16.53 6.47 38.49
C ASN A 22 15.40 5.66 37.81
N PRO A 23 14.86 4.57 38.39
CA PRO A 23 13.67 3.89 37.85
C PRO A 23 12.35 4.62 38.15
N PHE A 24 12.32 5.52 39.15
CA PHE A 24 11.07 6.10 39.69
C PHE A 24 10.91 7.62 39.50
N GLY A 25 11.92 8.33 38.95
CA GLY A 25 11.85 9.76 38.62
C GLY A 25 11.88 10.04 37.11
N PRO A 26 11.40 11.23 36.66
CA PRO A 26 11.45 11.61 35.25
C PRO A 26 12.91 11.75 34.79
N ARG A 27 13.28 11.00 33.76
CA ARG A 27 14.64 11.03 33.16
C ARG A 27 14.91 12.43 32.59
N PRO A 28 15.97 13.14 33.00
CA PRO A 28 16.38 14.36 32.29
C PRO A 28 16.81 14.01 30.85
N PRO A 29 16.55 14.91 29.88
CA PRO A 29 16.83 14.67 28.47
C PRO A 29 18.33 14.42 28.22
N VAL A 30 18.61 13.62 27.20
CA VAL A 30 19.91 12.99 26.83
C VAL A 30 21.04 14.00 26.50
N GLU A 31 20.78 15.30 26.56
CA GLU A 31 21.73 16.33 26.06
C GLU A 31 22.72 16.88 27.11
N MET A 32 22.61 16.51 28.39
CA MET A 32 23.51 17.02 29.43
C MET A 32 24.25 15.88 30.14
N ILE A 33 25.30 15.37 29.48
CA ILE A 33 26.27 14.45 30.08
C ILE A 33 27.28 15.30 30.86
N PRO A 34 27.49 15.11 32.18
CA PRO A 34 28.60 15.74 32.86
C PRO A 34 29.89 15.07 32.38
N VAL A 35 30.67 15.82 31.60
CA VAL A 35 32.03 15.43 31.20
C VAL A 35 32.89 15.38 32.46
N PHE A 36 33.07 14.17 33.01
CA PHE A 36 34.12 13.92 33.97
C PHE A 36 35.43 13.89 33.19
N ALA A 37 36.15 15.02 33.17
CA ALA A 37 37.49 15.10 32.62
C ALA A 37 38.41 14.19 33.44
N GLN A 38 38.60 12.94 32.98
CA GLN A 38 39.69 12.11 33.44
C GLN A 38 40.98 12.72 32.90
N THR A 39 41.58 13.64 33.66
CA THR A 39 42.96 14.04 33.42
C THR A 39 43.87 12.95 33.96
N SER A 40 44.83 12.58 33.11
CA SER A 40 46.02 11.76 33.37
C SER A 40 45.85 10.23 33.26
N GLY A 41 46.52 9.68 32.23
CA GLY A 41 47.32 8.48 32.45
C GLY A 41 46.77 7.16 31.93
N LEU A 42 46.17 7.11 30.74
CA LEU A 42 46.17 5.86 29.98
C LEU A 42 47.02 6.05 28.74
N SER A 43 48.35 5.94 28.94
CA SER A 43 49.26 5.52 27.88
C SER A 43 48.76 4.17 27.39
N GLN A 44 47.88 4.18 26.39
CA GLN A 44 47.55 2.98 25.64
C GLN A 44 48.87 2.53 25.03
N LYS A 45 49.50 1.50 25.62
CA LYS A 45 50.56 0.76 24.94
C LYS A 45 49.97 0.41 23.58
N ARG A 46 50.61 0.88 22.50
CA ARG A 46 50.31 0.38 21.16
C ARG A 46 50.69 -1.09 21.18
N GLU A 47 49.72 -1.94 21.45
CA GLU A 47 49.90 -3.37 21.28
C GLU A 47 50.28 -3.60 19.82
N THR A 48 51.32 -4.40 19.62
CA THR A 48 51.71 -4.84 18.28
C THR A 48 50.50 -5.53 17.67
N PHE A 49 50.07 -5.06 16.50
CA PHE A 49 48.89 -5.56 15.79
C PHE A 49 49.10 -7.05 15.44
N ASP A 50 48.70 -7.95 16.32
CA ASP A 50 48.82 -9.38 16.11
C ASP A 50 47.62 -9.84 15.28
N LEU A 51 47.87 -10.32 14.07
CA LEU A 51 46.81 -10.83 13.20
C LEU A 51 46.02 -11.97 13.87
N ARG A 52 46.63 -12.68 14.83
CA ARG A 52 45.98 -13.75 15.60
C ARG A 52 44.86 -13.24 16.50
N SER A 53 44.98 -12.04 17.08
CA SER A 53 43.94 -11.45 17.94
C SER A 53 42.69 -11.04 17.13
N ILE A 54 42.86 -10.76 15.84
CA ILE A 54 41.76 -10.53 14.90
C ILE A 54 41.02 -11.83 14.62
N PHE A 55 41.71 -12.96 14.49
CA PHE A 55 41.05 -14.25 14.22
C PHE A 55 40.42 -14.89 15.46
N ASP A 56 40.82 -14.50 16.68
CA ASP A 56 40.21 -14.97 17.93
C ASP A 56 38.74 -14.53 18.11
N GLY A 57 38.30 -13.47 17.43
CA GLY A 57 36.94 -12.91 17.58
C GLY A 57 35.98 -13.10 16.39
N PHE A 58 36.44 -13.59 15.24
CA PHE A 58 35.73 -13.34 13.96
C PHE A 58 34.91 -14.50 13.37
N LEU A 59 34.88 -15.68 14.00
CA LEU A 59 34.27 -16.88 13.39
C LEU A 59 32.96 -17.38 14.03
N TRP A 60 32.38 -16.64 14.96
CA TRP A 60 31.19 -17.09 15.69
C TRP A 60 29.88 -16.95 14.89
N GLY A 61 29.92 -16.29 13.73
CA GLY A 61 28.80 -16.12 12.80
C GLY A 61 28.79 -17.07 11.59
N VAL A 62 29.74 -17.99 11.50
CA VAL A 62 29.86 -18.95 10.39
C VAL A 62 29.15 -20.26 10.76
N PRO A 63 28.38 -20.89 9.85
CA PRO A 63 27.79 -22.19 10.12
C PRO A 63 28.86 -23.23 10.44
N THR A 64 28.89 -23.70 11.69
CA THR A 64 29.88 -24.69 12.16
C THR A 64 29.78 -26.01 11.39
N CYS A 65 28.56 -26.39 10.98
CA CYS A 65 28.32 -27.63 10.24
C CYS A 65 27.40 -27.41 9.04
N ARG A 66 27.65 -28.18 7.97
CA ARG A 66 26.74 -28.27 6.82
C ARG A 66 25.40 -28.88 7.26
N ARG A 67 24.30 -28.23 6.89
CA ARG A 67 22.95 -28.78 7.16
C ARG A 67 22.68 -30.00 6.31
N THR A 68 22.08 -31.03 6.92
CA THR A 68 21.62 -32.24 6.22
C THR A 68 20.58 -31.89 5.16
N ALA A 69 20.40 -32.79 4.18
CA ALA A 69 19.37 -32.62 3.14
C ALA A 69 17.97 -32.49 3.75
N GLU A 70 17.65 -33.34 4.74
CA GLU A 70 16.39 -33.32 5.49
C GLU A 70 16.13 -31.96 6.16
N LYS A 71 17.09 -31.42 6.93
CA LYS A 71 16.95 -30.10 7.57
C LYS A 71 16.75 -28.97 6.55
N ARG A 72 17.38 -29.07 5.37
CA ARG A 72 17.15 -28.10 4.29
C ARG A 72 15.76 -28.25 3.68
N MET A 73 15.28 -29.47 3.51
CA MET A 73 13.97 -29.77 2.94
C MET A 73 12.85 -29.32 3.89
N MET A 74 12.92 -29.65 5.18
CA MET A 74 11.96 -29.19 6.19
C MET A 74 11.90 -27.66 6.31
N ARG A 75 13.01 -26.95 6.06
CA ARG A 75 13.00 -25.47 6.06
C ARG A 75 12.35 -24.87 4.80
N LYS A 76 12.34 -25.60 3.68
CA LYS A 76 11.75 -25.16 2.40
C LYS A 76 10.29 -25.58 2.27
N TYR A 77 10.00 -26.84 2.60
CA TYR A 77 8.74 -27.54 2.36
C TYR A 77 8.18 -28.15 3.66
N GLY A 78 8.50 -27.55 4.81
CA GLY A 78 8.01 -28.03 6.10
C GLY A 78 6.50 -27.97 6.21
N ALA A 79 5.95 -28.73 7.15
CA ALA A 79 4.51 -28.76 7.43
C ALA A 79 3.98 -27.37 7.80
N ALA A 80 2.66 -27.17 7.61
CA ALA A 80 1.96 -25.92 7.89
C ALA A 80 2.24 -25.37 9.31
N ASN A 81 2.42 -26.29 10.26
CA ASN A 81 2.58 -26.02 11.69
C ASN A 81 4.00 -25.54 12.07
N TRP A 82 4.94 -25.49 11.12
CA TRP A 82 6.35 -25.19 11.38
C TRP A 82 6.83 -23.92 10.65
N HIS A 83 7.48 -24.08 9.49
CA HIS A 83 7.97 -22.99 8.65
C HIS A 83 7.43 -23.20 7.24
N ASN A 84 6.17 -22.86 7.03
CA ASN A 84 5.53 -23.04 5.75
C ASN A 84 5.89 -21.89 4.80
N LYS A 85 6.79 -22.17 3.85
CA LYS A 85 7.16 -21.25 2.77
C LYS A 85 6.42 -21.55 1.46
N LEU A 86 5.46 -22.46 1.51
CA LEU A 86 4.66 -22.83 0.34
C LEU A 86 3.68 -21.71 0.03
N ILE A 87 3.43 -21.52 -1.27
CA ILE A 87 2.37 -20.64 -1.74
C ILE A 87 1.05 -21.34 -1.44
N LEU A 88 0.25 -20.76 -0.56
CA LEU A 88 -1.07 -21.29 -0.22
C LEU A 88 -2.08 -20.96 -1.31
N PRO A 89 -3.07 -21.86 -1.56
CA PRO A 89 -4.15 -21.56 -2.48
C PRO A 89 -4.95 -20.37 -1.97
N ARG A 90 -5.24 -19.43 -2.87
CA ARG A 90 -6.04 -18.24 -2.56
C ARG A 90 -7.51 -18.61 -2.48
N LYS A 91 -8.22 -18.09 -1.49
CA LYS A 91 -9.66 -18.29 -1.29
C LYS A 91 -10.50 -17.06 -1.66
N ASP A 92 -9.83 -15.98 -2.03
CA ASP A 92 -10.42 -14.64 -2.18
C ASP A 92 -10.84 -14.35 -3.63
N LEU A 93 -11.06 -15.37 -4.46
CA LEU A 93 -11.42 -15.19 -5.87
C LEU A 93 -12.92 -15.39 -6.06
N LYS A 94 -13.60 -14.35 -6.55
CA LYS A 94 -15.04 -14.38 -6.85
C LYS A 94 -15.31 -14.11 -8.34
N PRO A 95 -16.36 -14.71 -8.92
CA PRO A 95 -16.79 -14.36 -10.28
C PRO A 95 -17.47 -12.98 -10.29
N CYS A 96 -17.20 -12.17 -11.32
CA CYS A 96 -17.81 -10.86 -11.50
C CYS A 96 -19.23 -10.99 -12.05
N GLY A 97 -20.20 -10.29 -11.46
CA GLY A 97 -21.60 -10.32 -11.89
C GLY A 97 -21.86 -9.75 -13.29
N SER A 98 -21.01 -8.83 -13.79
CA SER A 98 -21.21 -8.21 -15.10
C SER A 98 -20.56 -8.97 -16.26
N CYS A 99 -19.37 -9.55 -16.04
CA CYS A 99 -18.57 -10.16 -17.12
C CYS A 99 -18.20 -11.62 -16.89
N GLY A 100 -18.53 -12.20 -15.74
CA GLY A 100 -18.20 -13.58 -15.37
C GLY A 100 -16.72 -13.85 -15.08
N HIS A 101 -15.81 -12.88 -15.25
CA HIS A 101 -14.38 -13.09 -14.97
C HIS A 101 -14.10 -13.13 -13.46
N TYR A 102 -13.09 -13.90 -13.07
CA TYR A 102 -12.63 -13.94 -11.68
C TYR A 102 -11.94 -12.63 -11.30
N HIS A 103 -12.21 -12.16 -10.10
CA HIS A 103 -11.58 -11.00 -9.49
C HIS A 103 -11.36 -11.26 -8.00
N GLU A 104 -10.46 -10.47 -7.41
CA GLU A 104 -10.18 -10.56 -5.98
C GLU A 104 -11.30 -9.90 -5.17
N GLU A 105 -11.59 -10.45 -4.00
CA GLU A 105 -12.45 -9.81 -3.02
C GLU A 105 -11.92 -8.42 -2.65
N ASN A 106 -12.83 -7.46 -2.48
CA ASN A 106 -12.50 -6.05 -2.19
C ASN A 106 -11.70 -5.32 -3.29
N ARG A 107 -11.61 -5.88 -4.51
CA ARG A 107 -11.00 -5.22 -5.68
C ARG A 107 -12.01 -5.15 -6.83
N LEU A 108 -11.96 -4.08 -7.62
CA LEU A 108 -12.74 -4.00 -8.87
C LEU A 108 -12.29 -5.07 -9.87
N CYS A 109 -13.22 -5.56 -10.69
CA CYS A 109 -12.90 -6.51 -11.74
C CYS A 109 -11.93 -5.87 -12.76
N PRO A 110 -10.76 -6.49 -13.04
CA PRO A 110 -9.76 -5.90 -13.91
C PRO A 110 -10.24 -5.76 -15.35
N ASN A 111 -11.06 -6.70 -15.84
CA ASN A 111 -11.59 -6.66 -17.20
C ASN A 111 -12.60 -5.52 -17.38
N CYS A 112 -13.58 -5.40 -16.47
CA CYS A 112 -14.53 -4.29 -16.50
C CYS A 112 -13.81 -2.94 -16.36
N TYR A 113 -12.85 -2.85 -15.43
CA TYR A 113 -12.05 -1.64 -15.26
C TYR A 113 -11.24 -1.28 -16.51
N ALA A 114 -10.64 -2.27 -17.19
CA ALA A 114 -9.90 -2.04 -18.44
C ALA A 114 -10.79 -1.46 -19.55
N LYS A 115 -12.05 -1.93 -19.67
CA LYS A 115 -13.02 -1.37 -20.62
C LYS A 115 -13.36 0.09 -20.31
N VAL A 116 -13.64 0.40 -19.04
CA VAL A 116 -13.90 1.78 -18.60
C VAL A 116 -12.67 2.65 -18.84
N LYS A 117 -11.48 2.15 -18.52
CA LYS A 117 -10.22 2.86 -18.71
C LYS A 117 -10.01 3.22 -20.18
N ALA A 118 -10.16 2.26 -21.09
CA ALA A 118 -10.00 2.48 -22.53
C ALA A 118 -10.97 3.54 -23.08
N GLU A 119 -12.21 3.56 -22.59
CA GLU A 119 -13.18 4.57 -22.98
C GLU A 119 -12.83 5.95 -22.40
N THR A 120 -12.47 6.02 -21.12
CA THR A 120 -12.07 7.28 -20.48
C THR A 120 -10.80 7.87 -21.07
N THR A 121 -9.83 7.05 -21.51
CA THR A 121 -8.64 7.54 -22.21
C THR A 121 -9.00 8.12 -23.56
N ALA A 122 -9.90 7.48 -24.32
CA ALA A 122 -10.38 8.04 -25.59
C ALA A 122 -11.13 9.38 -25.39
N MET A 123 -11.94 9.49 -24.33
CA MET A 123 -12.60 10.75 -23.96
C MET A 123 -11.58 11.84 -23.60
N GLN A 124 -10.56 11.50 -22.80
CA GLN A 124 -9.50 12.44 -22.41
C GLN A 124 -8.70 12.92 -23.61
N GLU A 125 -8.37 12.05 -24.56
CA GLU A 125 -7.66 12.42 -25.79
C GLU A 125 -8.47 13.42 -26.62
N LYS A 126 -9.79 13.20 -26.76
CA LYS A 126 -10.70 14.12 -27.44
C LYS A 126 -10.82 15.46 -26.71
N ILE A 127 -10.91 15.43 -25.37
CA ILE A 127 -10.89 16.64 -24.52
C ILE A 127 -9.64 17.47 -24.77
N VAL A 128 -8.47 16.84 -24.79
CA VAL A 128 -7.20 17.53 -25.03
C VAL A 128 -7.10 18.08 -26.45
N GLN A 129 -7.64 17.38 -27.44
CA GLN A 129 -7.66 17.83 -28.84
C GLN A 129 -8.54 19.08 -29.04
N ASP A 130 -9.73 19.11 -28.45
CA ASP A 130 -10.71 20.20 -28.67
C ASP A 130 -10.44 21.44 -27.81
N LEU A 131 -9.90 21.24 -26.60
CA LEU A 131 -9.74 22.30 -25.59
C LEU A 131 -8.31 22.81 -25.50
N GLY A 132 -7.33 21.99 -25.88
CA GLY A 132 -5.93 22.22 -25.60
C GLY A 132 -5.61 22.19 -24.10
N TYR A 133 -4.52 22.87 -23.71
CA TYR A 133 -4.05 22.94 -22.32
C TYR A 133 -4.59 24.15 -21.55
N ASN A 134 -5.59 24.85 -22.11
CA ASN A 134 -6.12 26.05 -21.48
C ASN A 134 -7.06 25.68 -20.31
N PRO A 135 -7.02 26.43 -19.20
CA PRO A 135 -7.96 26.24 -18.11
C PRO A 135 -9.40 26.50 -18.59
N ILE A 136 -10.34 25.68 -18.12
CA ILE A 136 -11.74 25.71 -18.56
C ILE A 136 -12.59 26.17 -17.37
N GLU A 137 -13.36 27.24 -17.57
CA GLU A 137 -14.24 27.82 -16.54
C GLU A 137 -15.63 27.14 -16.49
N GLN A 138 -16.00 26.45 -17.56
CA GLN A 138 -17.31 25.80 -17.72
C GLN A 138 -17.21 24.28 -17.58
N GLU A 139 -18.30 23.64 -17.17
CA GLU A 139 -18.38 22.19 -17.13
C GLU A 139 -18.28 21.59 -18.53
N VAL A 140 -17.66 20.41 -18.63
CA VAL A 140 -17.50 19.69 -19.89
C VAL A 140 -18.53 18.56 -19.96
N ALA A 141 -19.29 18.52 -21.05
CA ALA A 141 -20.26 17.47 -21.35
C ALA A 141 -19.78 16.66 -22.57
N VAL A 142 -19.60 15.35 -22.37
CA VAL A 142 -19.24 14.42 -23.46
C VAL A 142 -20.51 13.85 -24.07
N VAL A 143 -20.63 14.02 -25.39
CA VAL A 143 -21.80 13.64 -26.17
C VAL A 143 -21.38 12.61 -27.20
N TYR A 144 -22.12 11.50 -27.29
CA TYR A 144 -21.88 10.46 -28.29
C TYR A 144 -22.71 10.68 -29.56
N GLN A 145 -22.36 9.95 -30.61
CA GLN A 145 -23.05 10.05 -31.90
C GLN A 145 -24.55 9.78 -31.76
N GLY A 146 -25.37 10.73 -32.24
CA GLY A 146 -26.84 10.63 -32.23
C GLY A 146 -27.52 11.15 -30.96
N GLU A 147 -26.77 11.59 -29.95
CA GLU A 147 -27.31 12.18 -28.74
C GLU A 147 -27.28 13.71 -28.84
N ARG A 148 -28.42 14.39 -28.94
CA ARG A 148 -28.50 15.85 -28.76
C ARG A 148 -29.74 16.16 -27.94
N ASN A 149 -29.58 16.42 -26.63
CA ASN A 149 -30.65 17.07 -25.87
C ASN A 149 -30.15 18.44 -25.46
N GLU A 150 -30.84 19.46 -25.96
CA GLU A 150 -30.46 20.85 -25.79
C GLU A 150 -30.60 21.34 -24.34
N GLU A 151 -31.42 20.67 -23.51
CA GLU A 151 -31.72 21.11 -22.14
C GLU A 151 -30.56 20.85 -21.15
N GLU A 152 -29.92 19.68 -21.24
CA GLU A 152 -28.82 19.28 -20.34
C GLU A 152 -27.48 19.93 -20.72
N LEU A 153 -27.40 20.43 -21.95
CA LEU A 153 -26.19 21.00 -22.55
C LEU A 153 -26.11 22.52 -22.35
N LYS A 154 -27.15 23.16 -21.78
CA LYS A 154 -27.15 24.62 -21.56
C LYS A 154 -26.02 25.00 -20.59
N GLY A 155 -25.08 25.80 -21.08
CA GLY A 155 -23.97 26.34 -20.30
C GLY A 155 -22.77 25.41 -20.11
N LYS A 156 -22.76 24.23 -20.76
CA LYS A 156 -21.63 23.29 -20.73
C LYS A 156 -20.90 23.27 -22.06
N LYS A 157 -19.59 23.05 -22.03
CA LYS A 157 -18.78 22.88 -23.24
C LYS A 157 -18.94 21.46 -23.77
N ILE A 158 -19.40 21.36 -25.02
CA ILE A 158 -19.79 20.10 -25.66
C ILE A 158 -18.59 19.50 -26.39
N ILE A 159 -18.34 18.21 -26.17
CA ILE A 159 -17.30 17.43 -26.84
C ILE A 159 -17.96 16.23 -27.49
N GLU A 160 -17.84 16.14 -28.80
CA GLU A 160 -18.47 15.08 -29.59
C GLU A 160 -17.52 13.88 -29.74
N MET A 161 -18.04 12.69 -29.43
CA MET A 161 -17.36 11.41 -29.63
C MET A 161 -17.92 10.71 -30.87
N ASP A 162 -17.02 10.29 -31.78
CA ASP A 162 -17.38 9.64 -33.05
C ASP A 162 -17.98 8.22 -32.90
N LYS A 163 -18.14 7.74 -31.67
CA LYS A 163 -18.62 6.39 -31.35
C LYS A 163 -20.06 6.43 -30.84
N PRO A 164 -20.82 5.34 -30.92
CA PRO A 164 -22.07 5.21 -30.18
C PRO A 164 -21.79 5.01 -28.68
N ARG A 165 -22.70 5.48 -27.83
CA ARG A 165 -22.59 5.35 -26.37
C ARG A 165 -22.54 3.88 -25.94
N PRO A 166 -21.55 3.47 -25.11
CA PRO A 166 -21.54 2.14 -24.54
C PRO A 166 -22.76 1.89 -23.65
N LYS A 167 -23.37 0.70 -23.75
CA LYS A 167 -24.59 0.33 -23.00
C LYS A 167 -24.47 0.46 -21.48
N TRP A 168 -23.26 0.30 -20.93
CA TRP A 168 -22.99 0.39 -19.50
C TRP A 168 -22.79 1.84 -19.01
N PHE A 169 -22.62 2.81 -19.93
CA PHE A 169 -22.39 4.20 -19.60
C PHE A 169 -23.66 5.00 -19.80
N SER A 170 -24.47 5.20 -18.75
CA SER A 170 -25.71 5.96 -18.84
C SER A 170 -25.45 7.44 -19.10
N ARG A 171 -26.42 8.10 -19.74
CA ARG A 171 -26.38 9.53 -20.06
C ARG A 171 -26.40 10.39 -18.79
N ASN A 172 -27.31 10.07 -17.87
CA ASN A 172 -27.40 10.70 -16.56
C ASN A 172 -27.16 9.67 -15.45
N LEU A 173 -26.57 10.12 -14.34
CA LEU A 173 -26.36 9.27 -13.16
C LEU A 173 -27.68 8.79 -12.53
N LEU A 174 -28.75 9.57 -12.69
CA LEU A 174 -30.09 9.23 -12.20
C LEU A 174 -30.85 8.24 -13.12
N GLN A 175 -30.36 8.03 -14.35
CA GLN A 175 -30.94 7.06 -15.27
C GLN A 175 -30.33 5.69 -15.03
N LYS A 176 -31.18 4.67 -14.91
CA LYS A 176 -30.73 3.28 -14.75
C LYS A 176 -29.95 2.86 -15.99
N SER A 177 -28.72 2.35 -15.79
CA SER A 177 -27.94 1.66 -16.81
C SER A 177 -28.51 0.25 -17.06
N GLY A 178 -29.68 0.18 -17.68
CA GLY A 178 -30.26 -1.05 -18.21
C GLY A 178 -30.04 -1.15 -19.73
N PRO A 179 -30.42 -2.26 -20.38
CA PRO A 179 -30.63 -2.22 -21.82
C PRO A 179 -31.66 -1.13 -22.07
N VAL A 180 -31.21 0.01 -22.60
CA VAL A 180 -32.08 1.09 -23.03
C VAL A 180 -32.91 0.49 -24.16
N THR A 181 -34.15 0.10 -23.83
CA THR A 181 -35.23 0.06 -24.80
C THR A 181 -35.20 1.44 -25.44
N GLU A 182 -34.97 1.42 -26.74
CA GLU A 182 -34.85 2.58 -27.59
C GLU A 182 -35.88 3.62 -27.19
N LEU A 183 -35.43 4.83 -26.83
CA LEU A 183 -36.26 6.04 -26.81
C LEU A 183 -36.58 6.46 -28.27
N GLY A 184 -36.97 5.48 -29.07
CA GLY A 184 -37.49 5.58 -30.41
C GLY A 184 -38.67 4.61 -30.48
N ASN A 185 -39.86 5.11 -30.15
CA ASN A 185 -41.17 4.63 -30.60
C ASN A 185 -41.34 3.12 -30.88
N SER A 186 -40.91 2.24 -29.98
CA SER A 186 -41.37 0.86 -29.99
C SER A 186 -42.15 0.61 -28.71
N GLU A 187 -43.47 0.64 -28.85
CA GLU A 187 -44.42 0.20 -27.84
C GLU A 187 -43.99 -1.18 -27.34
N ALA A 188 -43.78 -1.31 -26.03
CA ALA A 188 -43.53 -2.59 -25.41
C ALA A 188 -44.79 -3.46 -25.58
N VAL A 189 -44.83 -4.30 -26.61
CA VAL A 189 -45.89 -5.29 -26.78
C VAL A 189 -45.73 -6.30 -25.65
N SER A 190 -46.60 -6.21 -24.66
CA SER A 190 -46.71 -7.20 -23.60
C SER A 190 -47.22 -8.51 -24.20
N ILE A 191 -46.31 -9.41 -24.55
CA ILE A 191 -46.66 -10.75 -25.01
C ILE A 191 -47.28 -11.49 -23.83
N LYS A 192 -48.55 -11.87 -23.97
CA LYS A 192 -49.28 -12.62 -22.94
C LYS A 192 -48.78 -14.06 -22.91
N PRO A 193 -48.72 -14.73 -21.74
CA PRO A 193 -48.17 -16.07 -21.60
C PRO A 193 -48.87 -17.16 -22.45
N HIS A 194 -50.03 -16.86 -23.04
CA HIS A 194 -50.77 -17.75 -23.93
C HIS A 194 -50.22 -17.81 -25.37
N GLU A 195 -49.29 -16.92 -25.74
CA GLU A 195 -48.69 -16.88 -27.09
C GLU A 195 -47.34 -17.61 -27.16
N LEU A 196 -46.87 -18.16 -26.04
CA LEU A 196 -45.77 -19.10 -25.99
C LEU A 196 -46.38 -20.49 -26.02
N GLY A 197 -46.34 -21.12 -27.20
CA GLY A 197 -46.91 -22.44 -27.45
C GLY A 197 -46.42 -23.52 -26.48
#